data_AF-A0A967AYP9-F1
#
_entry.id   AF-A0A967AYP9-F1
#
_cell.length_a   1.000
_cell.length_b   1.000
_cell.length_c   1.000
_cell.angle_alpha   90.00
_cell.angle_beta   90.00
_cell.angle_gamma   90.00
#
_symmetry.space_group_name_H-M   'P 1'
#
loop_
_entity.id
_entity.type
_entity.pdbx_description
1 polymer ?
#
loop_
_entity_poly.entity_id
_entity_poly.type
_entity_poly.pdbx_seq_one_letter_code
_entity_poly.pdbx_strand_id
1 'polypeptide(L)' 'DCISGPSEIITHNHDGLLVEDQNIEAMAVQLHQLMNDDSLRAKLARNAPRALDKFSIENVGRQWEDMFRKVLADN' A
#
# COMPACT_ATOMS: atom_id res chain seq x y z
N ASP A 1 -15.28 -0.43 -12.46
CA ASP A 1 -14.47 -0.78 -11.27
C ASP A 1 -13.11 -1.29 -11.69
N CYS A 2 -12.15 -0.37 -11.83
CA CYS A 2 -10.75 -0.78 -11.90
C CYS A 2 -10.24 -0.76 -10.46
N ILE A 3 -10.15 -1.94 -9.85
CA ILE A 3 -9.78 -2.16 -8.45
C ILE A 3 -8.25 -2.16 -8.35
N SER A 4 -7.60 -1.07 -8.76
CA SER A 4 -6.15 -0.96 -8.70
C SER A 4 -5.73 0.46 -8.40
N GLY A 5 -4.83 0.66 -7.45
CA GLY A 5 -4.45 2.00 -7.01
C GLY A 5 -3.70 2.05 -5.69
N PRO A 6 -3.46 3.25 -5.15
CA PRO A 6 -2.68 3.44 -3.93
C PRO A 6 -3.22 2.65 -2.73
N SER A 7 -4.54 2.39 -2.67
CA SER A 7 -5.18 1.61 -1.60
C SER A 7 -4.80 0.13 -1.56
N GLU A 8 -4.26 -0.42 -2.66
CA GLU A 8 -3.73 -1.79 -2.66
C GLU A 8 -2.38 -1.89 -1.96
N ILE A 9 -1.65 -0.77 -1.90
CA ILE A 9 -0.31 -0.69 -1.33
C ILE A 9 -0.39 -0.12 0.09
N ILE A 10 -1.11 0.98 0.26
CA ILE A 10 -1.18 1.83 1.45
C ILE A 10 -2.33 1.40 2.38
N THR A 11 -1.99 1.22 3.65
CA THR A 11 -2.91 1.16 4.78
C THR A 11 -3.07 2.57 5.37
N HIS A 12 -4.24 3.18 5.16
CA HIS A 12 -4.56 4.54 5.61
C HIS A 12 -4.22 4.77 7.09
N ASN A 13 -3.56 5.90 7.40
CA ASN A 13 -3.10 6.30 8.74
C ASN A 13 -2.06 5.37 9.42
N HIS A 14 -1.61 4.32 8.73
CA HIS A 14 -0.60 3.41 9.25
C HIS A 14 0.74 3.57 8.54
N ASP A 15 0.77 3.39 7.22
CA ASP A 15 1.97 3.43 6.37
C ASP A 15 1.88 4.50 5.26
N GLY A 16 0.73 5.16 5.13
CA GLY A 16 0.51 6.32 4.27
C GLY A 16 -0.86 6.97 4.52
N LEU A 17 -1.17 7.99 3.74
CA LEU A 17 -2.47 8.64 3.71
C LEU A 17 -3.15 8.38 2.38
N LEU A 18 -4.46 8.18 2.42
CA LEU A 18 -5.32 8.02 1.26
C LEU A 18 -6.29 9.19 1.26
N VAL A 19 -6.54 9.73 0.08
CA VAL A 19 -7.45 10.84 -0.16
C VAL A 19 -8.40 10.40 -1.25
N GLU A 20 -9.65 10.87 -1.17
CA GLU A 20 -10.64 10.66 -2.23
C GLU A 20 -10.11 11.22 -3.57
N ASP A 21 -10.36 10.46 -4.63
CA ASP A 21 -9.95 10.85 -5.98
C ASP A 21 -10.60 12.18 -6.38
N GLN A 22 -9.84 13.04 -7.04
CA GLN A 22 -10.26 14.37 -7.49
C GLN A 22 -10.76 15.33 -6.38
N ASN A 23 -10.55 15.01 -5.10
CA ASN A 23 -10.88 15.90 -3.98
C ASN A 23 -9.68 16.78 -3.59
N ILE A 24 -9.56 17.93 -4.25
CA ILE A 24 -8.44 18.88 -4.06
C ILE A 24 -8.40 19.44 -2.63
N GLU A 25 -9.56 19.74 -2.05
CA GLU A 25 -9.64 20.29 -0.68
C GLU A 25 -9.12 19.29 0.34
N ALA A 26 -9.57 18.03 0.26
CA ALA A 26 -9.09 16.95 1.13
C ALA A 26 -7.59 16.71 0.94
N MET A 27 -7.08 16.78 -0.30
CA MET A 27 -5.65 16.64 -0.57
C MET A 27 -4.84 17.76 0.09
N ALA A 28 -5.28 19.01 -0.02
CA ALA A 28 -4.61 20.16 0.58
C ALA A 28 -4.57 20.05 2.12
N VAL A 29 -5.68 19.64 2.74
CA VAL A 29 -5.77 19.42 4.20
C VAL A 29 -4.78 18.35 4.66
N GLN A 30 -4.76 17.19 3.98
CA GLN A 30 -3.88 16.08 4.36
C GLN A 30 -2.40 16.41 4.16
N LEU A 31 -2.05 17.13 3.08
CA LEU A 31 -0.69 17.61 2.87
C LEU A 31 -0.28 18.62 3.95
N HIS A 32 -1.15 19.59 4.26
CA HIS A 32 -0.89 20.56 5.31
C HIS A 32 -0.65 19.87 6.67
N GLN A 33 -1.46 18.87 7.02
CA GLN A 33 -1.26 18.09 8.24
C GLN A 33 0.09 17.36 8.21
N LEU A 34 0.42 16.66 7.11
CA LEU A 34 1.66 15.89 7.00
C LEU A 34 2.92 16.76 7.07
N MET A 35 2.86 17.97 6.52
CA MET A 35 3.97 18.94 6.56
C MET A 35 4.18 19.54 7.95
N ASN A 36 3.12 19.71 8.74
CA ASN A 36 3.17 20.35 10.06
C ASN A 36 3.22 19.37 11.25
N ASP A 37 2.94 18.08 11.04
CA ASP A 37 2.99 17.05 12.08
C ASP A 37 4.18 16.09 11.85
N ASP A 38 5.29 16.42 12.50
CA ASP A 38 6.52 15.62 12.46
C ASP A 38 6.34 14.19 13.01
N SER A 39 5.48 14.03 14.02
CA SER A 39 5.24 12.74 14.66
C SER A 39 4.47 11.81 13.72
N LEU A 40 3.42 12.34 13.09
CA LEU A 40 2.67 11.63 12.05
C LEU A 40 3.60 11.24 10.90
N ARG A 41 4.36 12.19 10.37
CA ARG A 41 5.27 11.93 9.25
C ARG A 41 6.31 10.86 9.58
N ALA A 42 6.91 10.91 10.77
CA ALA A 42 7.86 9.91 11.24
C ALA A 42 7.19 8.53 11.44
N LYS A 43 5.95 8.49 11.95
CA LYS A 43 5.19 7.25 12.09
C LYS A 43 4.97 6.58 10.73
N LEU A 44 4.44 7.33 9.75
CA LEU A 44 4.15 6.80 8.42
C LEU A 44 5.45 6.31 7.75
N ALA A 45 6.52 7.11 7.80
CA ALA A 45 7.81 6.75 7.20
C ALA A 45 8.42 5.46 7.78
N ARG A 46 8.28 5.22 9.09
CA ARG A 46 8.75 3.97 9.72
C ARG A 46 7.98 2.73 9.27
N ASN A 47 6.70 2.88 8.94
CA ASN A 47 5.83 1.75 8.59
C ASN A 47 5.79 1.49 7.08
N ALA A 48 6.05 2.50 6.25
CA ALA A 48 6.00 2.41 4.78
C ALA A 48 6.79 1.23 4.16
N PRO A 49 8.01 0.89 4.61
CA PRO A 49 8.77 -0.20 3.97
C PRO A 49 8.06 -1.56 4.04
N ARG A 50 7.34 -1.84 5.13
CA ARG A 50 6.63 -3.12 5.30
C ARG A 50 5.53 -3.34 4.27
N ALA A 51 4.94 -2.25 3.76
CA ALA A 51 3.93 -2.33 2.71
C ALA A 51 4.52 -2.88 1.39
N LEU A 52 5.84 -2.81 1.20
CA LEU A 52 6.52 -3.32 0.01
C LEU A 52 6.85 -4.82 0.11
N ASP A 53 6.89 -5.40 1.31
CA ASP A 53 7.26 -6.80 1.51
C ASP A 53 6.36 -7.76 0.71
N LYS A 54 5.06 -7.45 0.59
CA LYS A 54 4.12 -8.26 -0.21
C LYS A 54 4.46 -8.30 -1.71
N PHE A 55 5.20 -7.30 -2.19
CA PHE A 55 5.65 -7.19 -3.58
C PHE A 55 7.13 -7.58 -3.76
N SER A 56 7.77 -8.13 -2.73
CA SER A 56 9.11 -8.69 -2.86
C SER A 56 9.13 -9.82 -3.90
N ILE A 57 10.27 -9.97 -4.57
CA ILE A 57 10.48 -11.03 -5.57
C ILE A 57 10.22 -12.41 -4.94
N GLU A 58 10.64 -12.58 -3.69
CA GLU A 58 10.45 -13.81 -2.91
C GLU A 58 8.97 -14.12 -2.71
N ASN A 59 8.15 -13.14 -2.30
CA ASN A 59 6.73 -13.35 -2.06
C ASN A 59 5.93 -13.51 -3.35
N VAL A 60 6.27 -12.76 -4.40
CA VAL A 60 5.63 -12.91 -5.71
C VAL A 60 6.01 -14.26 -6.33
N GLY A 61 7.27 -14.65 -6.29
CA GLY A 61 7.75 -15.95 -6.78
C GLY A 61 7.05 -17.12 -6.08
N ARG A 62 6.91 -17.07 -4.74
CA ARG A 62 6.17 -18.08 -3.98
C ARG A 62 4.71 -18.20 -4.42
N GLN A 63 4.03 -17.07 -4.68
CA GLN A 63 2.65 -17.09 -5.18
C GLN A 63 2.53 -17.79 -6.54
N TRP A 64 3.49 -17.55 -7.45
CA TRP A 64 3.55 -18.26 -8.73
C TRP A 64 3.79 -19.76 -8.55
N GLU A 65 4.75 -20.15 -7.71
CA GLU A 65 5.04 -21.56 -7.41
C GLU A 65 3.81 -22.28 -6.83
N ASP A 66 3.13 -21.67 -5.87
CA ASP A 66 1.92 -22.22 -5.26
C ASP A 66 0.79 -22.39 -6.27
N MET A 67 0.63 -21.42 -7.18
CA MET A 67 -0.38 -21.47 -8.23
C MET A 67 -0.06 -22.56 -9.26
N PHE A 68 1.20 -22.72 -9.69
CA PHE A 68 1.60 -23.82 -10.56
C PHE A 68 1.41 -25.19 -9.90
N ARG A 69 1.74 -25.33 -8.60
CA ARG A 69 1.52 -26.58 -7.86
C ARG A 69 0.04 -26.97 -7.82
N LYS A 70 -0.87 -26.01 -7.63
CA LYS A 70 -2.32 -26.27 -7.65
C LYS A 70 -2.77 -26.78 -9.00
N VAL A 71 -2.41 -26.09 -10.08
CA VAL A 71 -2.79 -26.49 -11.45
C VAL A 71 -2.22 -27.86 -11.83
N LEU A 72 -1.01 -28.20 -11.36
CA LEU A 72 -0.41 -29.52 -11.61
C LEU A 72 -1.03 -30.65 -10.75
N ALA A 73 -1.54 -30.33 -9.56
CA ALA A 73 -2.20 -31.29 -8.67
C ALA A 73 -3.65 -31.60 -9.05
N ASP A 74 -4.28 -30.72 -9.84
CA ASP A 74 -5.66 -30.88 -10.35
C ASP A 74 -5.73 -31.74 -11.65
N ASN A 75 -4.62 -32.41 -12.04
CA ASN A 75 -4.56 -33.38 -13.14
C ASN A 75 -4.37 -34.82 -12.63
#